data_AF-A0A258VQM6-F1
#
_entry.id   AF-A0A258VQM6-F1
#
_cell.length_a   1.000
_cell.length_b   1.000
_cell.length_c   1.000
_cell.angle_alpha   90.00
_cell.angle_beta   90.00
_cell.angle_gamma   90.00
#
_symmetry.space_group_name_H-M   'P 1'
#
loop_
_entity.id
_entity.type
_entity.pdbx_description
1 polymer ?
#
loop_
_entity_poly.entity_id
_entity_poly.type
_entity_poly.pdbx_seq_one_letter_code
_entity_poly.pdbx_strand_id
1 'polypeptide(L)'
;MGIDPSDFGKPDRLRYRILIQVMEEQYEPAIEELRQFYKTESAFPSFNRRVERYINHCIDIIYAIKAKRNFPGISQLTRAKQQELRDRFKDHFNELIFMLRKIEKVERDLELEDARSTIYVVRAMWVAALALLVTWFVIEIYRGLAVTSFVVLEETFTKWVDAALDMLKL
;
A
#
# COMPACT_ATOMS: atom_id res chain seq x y z
N MET A 1 -7.57 -16.30 31.29
CA MET A 1 -6.68 -15.52 30.41
C MET A 1 -7.59 -14.70 29.51
N GLY A 2 -7.50 -13.37 29.54
CA GLY A 2 -8.41 -12.49 28.77
C GLY A 2 -7.84 -12.08 27.41
N ILE A 3 -7.05 -12.94 26.77
CA ILE A 3 -6.47 -12.73 25.45
C ILE A 3 -7.14 -13.76 24.55
N ASP A 4 -7.83 -13.30 23.51
CA ASP A 4 -8.55 -14.16 22.59
C ASP A 4 -7.53 -14.80 21.62
N PRO A 5 -7.61 -16.10 21.30
CA PRO A 5 -6.80 -16.71 20.24
C PRO A 5 -6.78 -15.92 18.92
N SER A 6 -7.87 -15.21 18.60
CA SER A 6 -7.94 -14.32 17.44
C SER A 6 -6.98 -13.12 17.50
N ASP A 7 -6.54 -12.72 18.69
CA ASP A 7 -5.62 -11.59 18.86
C ASP A 7 -4.23 -11.88 18.31
N PHE A 8 -3.81 -13.15 18.33
CA PHE A 8 -2.50 -13.60 17.83
C PHE A 8 -2.38 -13.47 16.30
N GLY A 9 -3.51 -13.53 15.58
CA GLY A 9 -3.53 -13.45 14.13
C GLY A 9 -3.22 -14.76 13.43
N LYS A 10 -2.86 -14.68 12.15
CA LYS A 10 -2.55 -15.87 11.35
C LYS A 10 -1.21 -16.47 11.83
N PRO A 11 -1.10 -17.81 11.96
CA PRO A 11 0.11 -18.48 12.44
C PRO A 11 1.39 -18.10 11.69
N ASP A 12 1.26 -17.83 10.39
CA ASP A 12 2.41 -17.55 9.52
C ASP A 12 2.96 -16.11 9.66
N ARG A 13 2.27 -15.24 10.41
CA ARG A 13 2.64 -13.83 10.53
C ARG A 13 3.59 -13.57 11.69
N LEU A 14 4.42 -12.54 11.53
CA LEU A 14 5.35 -12.04 12.55
C LEU A 14 4.65 -11.86 13.91
N ARG A 15 3.43 -11.30 13.91
CA ARG A 15 2.67 -11.09 15.15
C ARG A 15 2.47 -12.38 15.94
N TYR A 16 2.08 -13.46 15.28
CA TYR A 16 1.83 -14.73 15.96
C TYR A 16 3.12 -15.28 16.57
N ARG A 17 4.21 -15.33 15.80
CA ARG A 17 5.50 -15.88 16.24
C ARG A 17 6.08 -15.13 17.44
N ILE A 18 6.09 -13.80 17.39
CA ILE A 18 6.59 -12.96 18.49
C ILE A 18 5.74 -13.14 19.75
N LEU A 19 4.41 -13.16 19.64
CA LEU A 19 3.53 -13.30 20.80
C LEU A 19 3.67 -14.68 21.46
N ILE A 20 3.82 -15.75 20.67
CA ILE A 20 4.08 -17.10 21.19
C ILE A 20 5.42 -17.17 21.91
N GLN A 21 6.49 -16.66 21.29
CA GLN A 21 7.82 -16.65 21.93
C GLN A 21 7.81 -15.86 23.25
N VAL A 22 7.12 -14.71 23.31
CA VAL A 22 6.98 -13.94 24.56
C VAL A 22 6.14 -14.68 25.62
N MET A 23 5.12 -15.43 25.19
CA MET A 23 4.33 -16.27 26.11
C MET A 23 5.14 -17.42 26.70
N GLU A 24 5.95 -18.07 25.87
CA GLU A 24 6.88 -19.16 26.19
C GLU A 24 8.16 -18.68 26.89
N GLU A 25 8.24 -17.38 27.22
CA GLU A 25 9.38 -16.75 27.92
C GLU A 25 10.69 -16.74 27.11
N GLN A 26 10.60 -16.97 25.80
CA GLN A 26 11.68 -16.86 24.83
C GLN A 26 11.88 -15.41 24.37
N TYR A 27 12.25 -14.53 25.30
CA TYR A 27 12.36 -13.09 25.03
C TYR A 27 13.50 -12.71 24.07
N GLU A 28 14.68 -13.33 24.21
CA GLU A 28 15.82 -13.02 23.32
C GLU A 28 15.56 -13.46 21.87
N PRO A 29 15.04 -14.67 21.60
CA PRO A 29 14.60 -15.05 20.26
C PRO A 29 13.57 -14.08 19.66
N ALA A 30 12.60 -13.61 20.44
CA ALA A 30 11.61 -12.64 19.98
C ALA A 30 12.22 -11.30 19.59
N ILE A 31 13.19 -10.82 20.35
CA ILE A 31 13.90 -9.57 20.04
C ILE A 31 14.75 -9.75 18.79
N GLU A 32 15.47 -10.85 18.66
CA GLU A 32 16.29 -11.10 17.47
C GLU A 32 15.42 -11.26 16.23
N GLU A 33 14.28 -11.94 16.33
CA GLU A 33 13.34 -12.06 15.21
C GLU A 33 12.80 -10.68 14.77
N LEU A 34 12.48 -9.78 15.70
CA LEU A 34 12.09 -8.40 15.37
C LEU A 34 13.22 -7.62 14.68
N ARG A 35 14.47 -7.79 15.15
CA ARG A 35 15.65 -7.15 14.53
C ARG A 35 15.92 -7.73 13.14
N GLN A 36 15.79 -9.03 12.98
CA GLN A 36 15.97 -9.70 11.70
C GLN A 36 14.88 -9.28 10.72
N PHE A 37 13.62 -9.21 11.17
CA PHE A 37 12.51 -8.71 10.36
C PHE A 37 12.76 -7.28 9.85
N TYR A 38 13.32 -6.39 10.68
CA TYR A 38 13.71 -5.04 10.26
C TYR A 38 14.87 -5.03 9.24
N LYS A 39 15.82 -5.95 9.37
CA LYS A 39 16.99 -6.06 8.48
C LYS A 39 16.64 -6.69 7.13
N THR A 40 15.64 -7.57 7.08
CA THR A 40 15.17 -8.17 5.83
C THR A 40 14.74 -7.07 4.87
N GLU A 41 15.24 -7.12 3.63
CA GLU A 41 14.83 -6.18 2.60
C GLU A 41 13.32 -6.33 2.34
N SER A 42 12.60 -5.23 2.53
CA SER A 42 11.20 -5.15 2.16
C SER A 42 11.07 -4.89 0.67
N ALA A 43 10.03 -5.45 0.04
CA ALA A 43 9.62 -5.08 -1.32
C ALA A 43 9.29 -3.58 -1.46
N PHE A 44 9.05 -2.88 -0.34
CA PHE A 44 8.67 -1.48 -0.32
C PHE A 44 9.80 -0.61 0.26
N PRO A 45 10.40 0.31 -0.52
CA PRO A 45 11.56 1.11 -0.09
C PRO A 45 11.33 1.97 1.16
N SER A 46 10.09 2.36 1.45
CA SER A 46 9.74 3.20 2.59
C SER A 46 9.31 2.43 3.84
N PHE A 47 9.21 1.09 3.77
CA PHE A 47 8.69 0.26 4.85
C PHE A 47 9.53 0.36 6.12
N ASN A 48 10.84 0.11 6.02
CA ASN A 48 11.75 0.10 7.17
C ASN A 48 11.70 1.43 7.93
N ARG A 49 11.73 2.55 7.21
CA ARG A 49 11.62 3.89 7.82
C ARG A 49 10.30 4.12 8.55
N ARG A 50 9.18 3.58 8.06
CA ARG A 50 7.85 3.73 8.68
C ARG A 50 7.67 2.83 9.91
N VAL A 51 8.36 1.69 9.93
CA VAL A 51 8.18 0.63 10.92
C VAL A 51 9.19 0.67 12.05
N GLU A 52 10.37 1.27 11.84
CA GLU A 52 11.47 1.36 12.80
C GLU A 52 11.01 1.74 14.22
N ARG A 53 10.23 2.83 14.35
CA ARG A 53 9.73 3.29 15.65
C ARG A 53 8.85 2.25 16.37
N TYR A 54 8.07 1.47 15.62
CA TYR A 54 7.20 0.45 16.18
C TYR A 54 7.99 -0.78 16.60
N ILE A 55 9.00 -1.17 15.82
CA ILE A 55 9.90 -2.28 16.16
C ILE A 55 10.68 -1.96 17.42
N ASN A 56 11.30 -0.77 17.50
CA ASN A 56 12.04 -0.36 18.69
C ASN A 56 11.13 -0.36 19.92
N HIS A 57 9.91 0.17 19.79
CA HIS A 57 8.94 0.14 20.89
C HIS A 57 8.50 -1.28 21.27
N CYS A 58 8.31 -2.19 20.30
CA CYS A 58 8.04 -3.60 20.58
C CYS A 58 9.19 -4.24 21.39
N ILE A 59 10.45 -3.94 21.05
CA ILE A 59 11.63 -4.44 21.78
C ILE A 59 11.62 -3.91 23.22
N ASP A 60 11.36 -2.63 23.41
CA ASP A 60 11.26 -2.02 24.75
C ASP A 60 10.14 -2.65 25.59
N ILE A 61 8.99 -2.94 24.96
CA ILE A 61 7.88 -3.65 25.60
C ILE A 61 8.29 -5.07 26.00
N ILE A 62 9.03 -5.80 25.17
CA ILE A 62 9.49 -7.15 25.49
C ILE A 62 10.48 -7.13 26.68
N TYR A 63 11.43 -6.18 26.70
CA TYR A 63 12.30 -6.00 27.87
C TYR A 63 11.52 -5.65 29.13
N ALA A 64 10.52 -4.78 29.00
CA ALA A 64 9.59 -4.48 30.07
C ALA A 64 8.92 -5.77 30.57
N ILE A 65 8.30 -6.57 29.70
CA ILE A 65 7.64 -7.82 30.06
C ILE A 65 8.60 -8.77 30.80
N LYS A 66 9.80 -8.99 30.26
CA LYS A 66 10.86 -9.83 30.86
C LYS A 66 11.17 -9.39 32.30
N ALA A 67 11.35 -8.09 32.53
CA ALA A 67 11.67 -7.56 33.85
C ALA A 67 10.54 -7.74 34.89
N LYS A 68 9.27 -7.68 34.46
CA LYS A 68 8.12 -7.85 35.39
C LYS A 68 7.85 -9.31 35.69
N ARG A 69 8.05 -10.20 34.71
CA ARG A 69 7.81 -11.65 34.87
C ARG A 69 8.93 -12.34 35.67
N ASN A 70 10.18 -11.90 35.48
CA ASN A 70 11.35 -12.41 36.21
C ASN A 70 11.70 -11.55 37.44
N PHE A 71 10.72 -10.88 38.06
CA PHE A 71 10.99 -10.01 39.19
C PHE A 71 11.50 -10.84 40.39
N PRO A 72 12.68 -10.52 40.94
CA PRO A 72 13.30 -11.33 41.99
C PRO A 72 12.46 -11.27 43.26
N GLY A 73 12.23 -12.43 43.88
CA GLY A 73 11.46 -12.50 45.13
C GLY A 73 9.97 -12.25 44.97
N ILE A 74 9.37 -12.48 43.79
CA ILE A 74 7.91 -12.39 43.58
C ILE A 74 7.11 -13.11 44.67
N SER A 75 7.55 -14.29 45.10
CA SER A 75 6.90 -15.09 46.13
C SER A 75 6.92 -14.45 47.52
N GLN A 76 7.84 -13.52 47.77
CA GLN A 76 7.98 -12.78 49.02
C GLN A 76 7.12 -11.51 49.06
N LEU A 77 6.55 -11.11 47.91
CA LEU A 77 5.66 -9.95 47.81
C LEU A 77 4.26 -10.26 48.34
N THR A 78 3.56 -9.21 48.77
CA THR A 78 2.13 -9.31 49.11
C THR A 78 1.30 -9.73 47.91
N ARG A 79 0.18 -10.43 48.14
CA ARG A 79 -0.76 -10.82 47.07
C ARG A 79 -1.22 -9.64 46.22
N ALA A 80 -1.44 -8.48 46.84
CA ALA A 80 -1.82 -7.26 46.13
C ALA A 80 -0.73 -6.82 45.14
N LYS A 81 0.56 -6.89 45.51
CA LYS A 81 1.66 -6.49 44.63
C LYS A 81 1.92 -7.53 43.53
N GLN A 82 1.75 -8.82 43.82
CA GLN A 82 1.78 -9.88 42.81
C GLN A 82 0.67 -9.70 41.77
N GLN A 83 -0.55 -9.33 42.21
CA GLN A 83 -1.65 -9.00 41.33
C GLN A 83 -1.32 -7.81 40.42
N GLU A 84 -0.79 -6.73 41.01
CA GLU A 84 -0.39 -5.53 40.27
C GLU A 84 0.65 -5.87 39.17
N LEU A 85 1.68 -6.65 39.49
CA LEU A 85 2.67 -7.10 38.51
C LEU A 85 2.04 -7.91 37.37
N ARG A 86 1.09 -8.79 37.71
CA ARG A 86 0.36 -9.59 36.72
C ARG A 86 -0.52 -8.75 35.82
N ASP A 87 -1.16 -7.71 36.35
CA ASP A 87 -1.99 -6.81 35.55
C ASP A 87 -1.11 -5.91 34.65
N ARG A 88 0.01 -5.40 35.16
CA ARG A 88 1.02 -4.70 34.34
C ARG A 88 1.60 -5.59 33.23
N PHE A 89 1.79 -6.88 33.48
CA PHE A 89 2.19 -7.82 32.43
C PHE A 89 1.14 -7.87 31.30
N LYS A 90 -0.15 -7.97 31.65
CA LYS A 90 -1.23 -7.99 30.64
C LYS A 90 -1.29 -6.69 29.85
N ASP A 91 -1.14 -5.54 30.51
CA ASP A 91 -1.15 -4.24 29.86
C ASP A 91 -0.04 -4.15 28.79
N HIS A 92 1.21 -4.49 29.17
CA HIS A 92 2.32 -4.50 28.21
C HIS A 92 2.13 -5.54 27.10
N PHE A 93 1.55 -6.70 27.40
CA PHE A 93 1.29 -7.71 26.38
C PHE A 93 0.22 -7.24 25.37
N ASN A 94 -0.84 -6.58 25.85
CA ASN A 94 -1.84 -5.97 24.98
C ASN A 94 -1.27 -4.83 24.14
N GLU A 95 -0.36 -4.04 24.72
CA GLU A 95 0.37 -3.00 23.99
C GLU A 95 1.25 -3.61 22.88
N LEU A 96 1.94 -4.72 23.16
CA LEU A 96 2.71 -5.47 22.18
C LEU A 96 1.83 -5.94 21.00
N ILE A 97 0.66 -6.52 21.30
CA ILE A 97 -0.32 -6.91 20.27
C ILE A 97 -0.70 -5.71 19.39
N PHE A 98 -0.99 -4.57 20.02
CA PHE A 98 -1.38 -3.36 19.31
C PHE A 98 -0.27 -2.81 18.40
N MET A 99 0.98 -2.84 18.87
CA MET A 99 2.12 -2.36 18.09
C MET A 99 2.43 -3.29 16.91
N LEU A 100 2.41 -4.62 17.13
CA LEU A 100 2.54 -5.60 16.06
C LEU A 100 1.44 -5.45 14.99
N ARG A 101 0.20 -5.15 15.40
CA ARG A 101 -0.90 -4.83 14.47
C ARG A 101 -0.63 -3.59 13.63
N LYS A 102 0.03 -2.56 14.20
CA LYS A 102 0.44 -1.37 13.43
C LYS A 102 1.49 -1.70 12.39
N ILE A 103 2.44 -2.57 12.70
CA ILE A 103 3.46 -3.02 11.74
C ILE A 103 2.79 -3.69 10.54
N GLU A 104 1.91 -4.67 10.79
CA GLU A 104 1.14 -5.35 9.72
C GLU A 104 0.19 -4.41 8.96
N LYS A 105 -0.27 -3.33 9.59
CA LYS A 105 -1.09 -2.32 8.91
C LYS A 105 -0.24 -1.50 7.94
N VAL A 106 0.97 -1.10 8.33
CA VAL A 106 1.88 -0.35 7.46
C VAL A 106 2.23 -1.17 6.20
N GLU A 107 2.48 -2.47 6.36
CA GLU A 107 2.72 -3.38 5.23
C GLU A 107 1.52 -3.39 4.26
N ARG A 108 0.31 -3.61 4.77
CA ARG A 108 -0.92 -3.60 3.95
C ARG A 108 -1.21 -2.25 3.29
N ASP A 109 -0.92 -1.15 3.99
CA ASP A 109 -1.11 0.19 3.44
C ASP A 109 -0.19 0.42 2.23
N LEU A 110 1.05 -0.09 2.27
CA LEU A 110 1.99 -0.01 1.15
C LEU A 110 1.60 -0.91 -0.02
N GLU A 111 1.13 -2.15 0.25
CA GLU A 111 0.58 -3.04 -0.77
C GLU A 111 -0.60 -2.37 -1.51
N LEU A 112 -1.48 -1.69 -0.79
CA LEU A 112 -2.61 -0.97 -1.37
C LEU A 112 -2.19 0.25 -2.17
N GLU A 113 -1.16 0.97 -1.72
CA GLU A 113 -0.62 2.13 -2.43
C GLU A 113 -0.02 1.74 -3.78
N ASP A 114 0.76 0.65 -3.81
CA ASP A 114 1.36 0.11 -5.03
C ASP A 114 0.28 -0.36 -6.03
N ALA A 115 -0.74 -1.08 -5.55
CA ALA A 115 -1.87 -1.50 -6.37
C ALA A 115 -2.64 -0.31 -6.97
N ARG A 116 -2.85 0.76 -6.20
CA ARG A 116 -3.49 1.99 -6.70
C ARG A 116 -2.64 2.67 -7.76
N SER A 117 -1.34 2.77 -7.55
CA SER A 117 -0.42 3.36 -8.52
C SER A 117 -0.49 2.65 -9.87
N THR A 118 -0.53 1.32 -9.87
CA THR A 118 -0.69 0.48 -11.06
C THR A 118 -2.02 0.76 -11.77
N ILE A 119 -3.13 0.89 -11.03
CA ILE A 119 -4.43 1.23 -11.61
C ILE A 119 -4.40 2.59 -12.32
N TYR A 120 -3.73 3.59 -11.74
CA TYR A 120 -3.60 4.90 -12.39
C TYR A 120 -2.81 4.81 -13.70
N VAL A 121 -1.72 4.04 -13.72
CA VAL A 121 -0.92 3.81 -14.93
C VAL A 121 -1.74 3.13 -16.03
N VAL A 122 -2.51 2.10 -15.69
CA VAL A 122 -3.39 1.41 -16.65
C VAL A 122 -4.46 2.36 -17.20
N ARG A 123 -5.07 3.20 -16.36
CA ARG A 123 -6.03 4.22 -16.80
C ARG A 123 -5.38 5.25 -17.73
N ALA A 124 -4.19 5.73 -17.39
CA ALA A 124 -3.45 6.66 -18.22
C ALA A 124 -3.11 6.05 -19.59
N MET A 125 -2.72 4.77 -19.62
CA MET A 125 -2.47 4.03 -20.86
C MET A 125 -3.72 3.96 -21.75
N TRP A 126 -4.89 3.66 -21.18
CA TRP A 126 -6.16 3.65 -21.93
C TRP A 126 -6.54 5.01 -22.49
N VAL A 127 -6.39 6.07 -21.68
CA VAL A 127 -6.69 7.44 -22.12
C VAL A 127 -5.72 7.87 -23.23
N ALA A 128 -4.43 7.55 -23.11
CA ALA A 128 -3.44 7.83 -24.13
C ALA A 128 -3.73 7.07 -25.44
N ALA A 129 -4.10 5.79 -25.36
CA ALA A 129 -4.48 4.99 -26.54
C ALA A 129 -5.72 5.59 -27.24
N LEU A 130 -6.74 6.00 -26.48
CA LEU A 130 -7.92 6.67 -27.03
C LEU A 130 -7.54 7.99 -27.71
N ALA A 131 -6.69 8.80 -27.08
CA ALA A 131 -6.24 10.08 -27.63
C ALA A 131 -5.49 9.89 -28.96
N LEU A 132 -4.63 8.87 -29.06
CA LEU A 132 -3.95 8.51 -30.31
C LEU A 132 -4.94 8.08 -31.40
N LEU A 133 -5.93 7.25 -31.05
CA LEU A 133 -6.96 6.80 -31.98
C LEU A 133 -7.79 7.96 -32.52
N VAL A 134 -8.25 8.85 -31.63
CA VAL A 134 -8.99 10.06 -32.03
C VAL A 134 -8.14 10.97 -32.92
N THR A 135 -6.88 11.19 -32.55
CA THR A 135 -5.96 12.02 -33.35
C THR A 135 -5.73 11.41 -34.75
N TRP A 136 -5.50 10.10 -34.82
CA TRP A 136 -5.34 9.38 -36.08
C TRP A 136 -6.59 9.50 -36.96
N PHE A 137 -7.77 9.29 -36.36
CA PHE A 137 -9.04 9.43 -37.06
C PHE A 137 -9.29 10.85 -37.60
N VAL A 138 -8.96 11.87 -36.80
CA VAL A 138 -9.06 13.28 -37.23
C VAL A 138 -8.12 13.56 -38.40
N ILE A 139 -6.88 13.09 -38.37
CA ILE A 139 -5.93 13.24 -39.49
C ILE A 139 -6.47 12.58 -40.76
N GLU A 140 -7.03 11.37 -40.64
CA GLU A 140 -7.59 10.63 -41.78
C GLU A 140 -8.79 11.35 -42.39
N ILE A 141 -9.68 11.90 -41.56
CA ILE A 141 -10.79 12.74 -41.98
C ILE A 141 -10.29 13.96 -42.76
N TYR A 142 -9.32 14.70 -42.21
CA TYR A 142 -8.80 15.89 -42.90
C TYR A 142 -8.11 15.51 -44.21
N ARG A 143 -7.32 14.44 -44.25
CA ARG A 143 -6.64 14.02 -45.50
C ARG A 143 -7.61 13.50 -46.55
N GLY A 144 -8.58 12.68 -46.18
CA GLY A 144 -9.54 12.09 -47.10
C GLY A 144 -10.62 13.08 -47.56
N LEU A 145 -11.32 13.71 -46.61
CA LEU A 145 -12.45 14.59 -46.92
C LEU A 145 -12.02 15.96 -47.40
N ALA A 146 -10.98 16.58 -46.83
CA ALA A 146 -10.64 17.95 -47.22
C ALA A 146 -10.08 18.02 -48.65
N VAL A 147 -9.26 17.03 -49.04
CA VAL A 147 -8.73 16.96 -50.42
C VAL A 147 -9.87 16.72 -51.42
N THR A 148 -10.74 15.76 -51.14
CA THR A 148 -11.88 15.46 -52.02
C THR A 148 -12.87 16.63 -52.10
N SER A 149 -13.16 17.28 -50.97
CA SER A 149 -14.06 18.43 -50.93
C SER A 149 -13.48 19.64 -51.68
N PHE A 150 -12.16 19.87 -51.57
CA PHE A 150 -11.50 20.94 -52.30
C PHE A 150 -11.58 20.71 -53.82
N VAL A 151 -11.28 19.49 -54.28
CA VAL A 151 -11.37 19.13 -55.70
C VAL A 151 -12.80 19.29 -56.23
N VAL A 152 -13.81 18.81 -55.51
CA VAL A 152 -15.21 18.93 -55.94
C VAL A 152 -15.66 20.40 -55.97
N LEU A 153 -15.24 21.23 -55.00
CA LEU A 153 -15.55 22.66 -54.99
C LEU A 153 -14.88 23.39 -56.15
N GLU A 154 -13.61 23.09 -56.46
CA GLU A 154 -12.89 23.66 -57.60
C GLU A 154 -13.54 23.26 -58.93
N GLU A 155 -13.88 21.98 -59.12
CA GLU A 155 -14.58 21.49 -60.32
C GLU A 155 -16.00 22.08 -60.46
N THR A 156 -16.72 22.28 -59.35
CA THR A 156 -18.04 22.88 -59.38
C THR A 156 -17.96 24.38 -59.69
N PHE A 157 -16.97 25.07 -59.11
CA PHE A 157 -16.75 26.49 -59.34
C PHE A 157 -16.34 26.77 -60.79
N THR A 158 -15.40 25.99 -61.34
CA THR A 158 -14.98 26.10 -62.75
C THR A 158 -16.15 25.86 -63.70
N LYS A 159 -16.95 24.79 -63.52
CA LYS A 159 -18.17 24.56 -64.32
C LYS A 159 -19.19 25.68 -64.22
N TRP A 160 -19.35 26.29 -63.04
CA TRP A 160 -20.26 27.42 -62.85
C TRP A 160 -19.75 28.68 -63.55
N VAL A 161 -18.44 28.96 -63.47
CA VAL A 161 -17.80 30.07 -64.18
C VAL A 161 -17.93 29.88 -65.69
N ASP A 162 -17.66 28.67 -66.22
CA ASP A 162 -17.80 28.36 -67.63
C ASP A 162 -19.25 28.51 -68.11
N ALA A 163 -20.22 28.00 -67.35
CA ALA A 163 -21.65 28.17 -67.66
C ALA A 163 -22.09 29.64 -67.60
N ALA A 164 -21.57 30.43 -66.65
CA ALA A 164 -21.84 31.86 -66.55
C ALA A 164 -21.22 32.65 -67.71
N LEU A 165 -20.00 32.28 -68.15
CA LEU A 165 -19.34 32.86 -69.31
C LEU A 165 -20.04 32.51 -70.63
N ASP A 166 -20.53 31.28 -70.76
CA ASP A 166 -21.34 30.85 -71.91
C ASP A 166 -22.71 31.54 -71.92
N MET A 167 -23.31 31.84 -70.75
CA MET A 167 -24.55 32.60 -70.67
C MET A 167 -24.35 34.11 -70.94
N LEU A 168 -23.16 34.65 -70.65
CA LEU A 168 -22.78 36.04 -70.93
C LEU A 168 -22.31 36.27 -72.37
N LYS A 169 -21.92 35.21 -73.07
CA LYS A 169 -21.72 35.25 -74.52
C LYS A 169 -23.06 35.00 -75.22
N LEU A 170 -23.57 36.04 -75.86
CA LEU A 170 -24.35 35.90 -77.09
C LEU A 170 -23.56 35.06 -78.10
#